data_AF-A0A2H9SPI7-F1
#
_entry.id   AF-A0A2H9SPI7-F1
#
_cell.length_a   1.000
_cell.length_b   1.000
_cell.length_c   1.000
_cell.angle_alpha   90.00
_cell.angle_beta   90.00
_cell.angle_gamma   90.00
#
_symmetry.space_group_name_H-M   'P 1'
#
loop_
_entity.id
_entity.type
_entity.pdbx_description
1 polymer ?
#
loop_
_entity_poly.entity_id
_entity_poly.type
_entity_poly.pdbx_seq_one_letter_code
_entity_poly.pdbx_strand_id
1 'polypeptide(L)'
;MPLLENLKRQFDHFVKSPQDILDEDVLPQANHFQISNSIYFQKNENETNLKKGLAFSNSFVEMHKSAYSHGLEKTYAIETININSIRKLHVPSPKTPTPSNEPVPVFQLPASNQLEFDFGQGFREWISPLFLDESIRSLGLTPLAEKCLEKNGKWKLRDLLGNNFQDLVFLKGMGQGHIDEIQSTLKNYVNNRSLQHEYVLSWESWIKSLSATFERKKSYVFLEKFDLCDLIFLTPAENVEVKRLVAEKKEAWLAEAEAYFLADECQASVQQRMQEMVDAFIKPWMMRRGGIATTNELTERLKKVSSMQKWFEPGFHFFNHLYFKERPCFELYLIELEPGLFCANTTLAQLYQNMISKSYSYFYQASSRYLMGHFLTLLEHEYLREGEVFSHSLAEKMLRSSGKFCVRKGMSKQLEIRLLS
;
A
#
# COMPACT_ATOMS: atom_id res chain seq x y z
N MET A 1 33.82 -5.96 34.00
CA MET A 1 32.52 -6.61 34.32
C MET A 1 31.52 -5.77 35.15
N PRO A 2 31.58 -4.42 35.28
CA PRO A 2 30.53 -3.67 36.00
C PRO A 2 29.35 -3.19 35.13
N LEU A 3 29.48 -3.19 33.80
CA LEU A 3 28.42 -2.76 32.87
C LEU A 3 27.28 -3.77 32.75
N LEU A 4 27.56 -5.07 32.93
CA LEU A 4 26.58 -6.15 32.87
C LEU A 4 25.72 -6.24 34.14
N GLU A 5 26.24 -5.83 35.30
CA GLU A 5 25.48 -5.83 36.56
C GLU A 5 24.46 -4.68 36.65
N ASN A 6 24.77 -3.52 36.05
CA ASN A 6 23.83 -2.40 35.97
C ASN A 6 22.67 -2.66 35.01
N LEU A 7 22.91 -3.35 33.88
CA LEU A 7 21.85 -3.77 32.95
C LEU A 7 20.90 -4.79 33.57
N LYS A 8 21.43 -5.73 34.38
CA LYS A 8 20.61 -6.72 35.08
C LYS A 8 19.71 -6.10 36.15
N ARG A 9 20.20 -5.10 36.90
CA ARG A 9 19.38 -4.35 37.88
C ARG A 9 18.28 -3.52 37.24
N GLN A 10 18.51 -2.96 36.05
CA GLN A 10 17.49 -2.19 35.33
C GLN A 10 16.40 -3.09 34.71
N PHE A 11 16.74 -4.31 34.31
CA PHE A 11 15.76 -5.31 33.86
C PHE A 11 14.93 -5.90 35.00
N ASP A 12 15.54 -6.18 36.16
CA ASP A 12 14.82 -6.74 37.32
C ASP A 12 13.84 -5.73 37.95
N HIS A 13 14.04 -4.42 37.73
CA HIS A 13 13.12 -3.37 38.17
C HIS A 13 11.90 -3.20 37.25
N PHE A 14 11.95 -3.73 36.03
CA PHE A 14 10.88 -3.60 35.03
C PHE A 14 9.92 -4.81 35.04
N VAL A 15 10.33 -5.94 35.63
CA VAL A 15 9.60 -7.23 35.59
C VAL A 15 8.84 -7.52 36.91
N LYS A 16 8.91 -6.64 37.91
CA LYS A 16 8.17 -6.80 39.18
C LYS A 16 7.30 -5.59 39.50
N SER A 17 6.06 -5.60 39.02
CA SER A 17 4.84 -5.45 39.85
C SER A 17 3.59 -5.22 38.98
N PRO A 18 2.63 -6.17 38.96
CA PRO A 18 1.22 -5.85 38.85
C PRO A 18 0.59 -5.78 40.25
N GLN A 19 -0.37 -4.84 40.38
CA GLN A 19 -1.52 -4.79 41.29
C GLN A 19 -1.41 -4.11 42.67
N ASP A 20 -2.47 -3.32 42.90
CA ASP A 20 -3.05 -2.77 44.14
C ASP A 20 -2.52 -1.47 44.73
N ILE A 21 -3.08 -0.33 44.28
CA ILE A 21 -3.66 0.71 45.17
C ILE A 21 -4.93 1.27 44.51
N LEU A 22 -6.09 0.96 45.10
CA LEU A 22 -7.33 1.74 45.02
C LEU A 22 -7.24 2.90 46.02
N ASP A 23 -7.56 4.12 45.60
CA ASP A 23 -8.59 4.98 46.22
C ASP A 23 -8.59 6.40 45.62
N GLU A 24 -9.78 6.97 45.63
CA GLU A 24 -10.30 8.20 45.02
C GLU A 24 -9.50 9.49 45.34
N ASP A 25 -9.37 10.42 44.38
CA ASP A 25 -10.21 11.63 44.31
C ASP A 25 -9.70 12.73 43.34
N VAL A 26 -10.66 13.27 42.57
CA VAL A 26 -10.79 14.66 42.07
C VAL A 26 -9.81 15.24 41.02
N LEU A 27 -10.36 15.48 39.82
CA LEU A 27 -9.85 16.32 38.72
C LEU A 27 -9.65 17.81 39.13
N PRO A 28 -8.82 18.57 38.40
CA PRO A 28 -9.42 19.47 37.41
C PRO A 28 -8.72 19.51 36.04
N GLN A 29 -9.56 19.86 35.07
CA GLN A 29 -9.36 20.10 33.65
C GLN A 29 -8.23 21.09 33.32
N ALA A 30 -7.61 20.96 32.13
CA ALA A 30 -7.70 21.96 31.05
C ALA A 30 -6.67 21.77 29.91
N ASN A 31 -7.21 21.81 28.69
CA ASN A 31 -6.68 22.50 27.49
C ASN A 31 -5.53 21.88 26.66
N HIS A 32 -5.95 21.32 25.52
CA HIS A 32 -5.47 21.61 24.15
C HIS A 32 -4.01 21.95 23.93
N PHE A 33 -3.30 21.10 23.17
CA PHE A 33 -2.47 21.56 22.05
C PHE A 33 -2.58 20.58 20.87
N GLN A 34 -3.31 21.03 19.85
CA GLN A 34 -3.21 20.53 18.48
C GLN A 34 -1.91 21.09 17.87
N ILE A 35 -1.05 20.22 17.35
CA ILE A 35 0.00 20.63 16.41
C ILE A 35 -0.58 20.42 15.01
N SER A 36 -1.06 21.50 14.39
CA SER A 36 -1.35 21.54 12.96
C SER A 36 -0.25 22.36 12.27
N ASN A 37 0.60 21.65 11.51
CA ASN A 37 1.40 22.29 10.48
C ASN A 37 0.51 22.49 9.25
N SER A 38 0.26 23.75 8.87
CA SER A 38 -0.22 24.07 7.53
C SER A 38 0.76 25.00 6.84
N ILE A 39 1.13 24.58 5.63
CA ILE A 39 1.93 25.29 4.65
C ILE A 39 1.00 26.28 3.94
N TYR A 40 1.32 27.57 3.97
CA TYR A 40 0.89 28.50 2.92
C TYR A 40 2.03 29.45 2.56
N PHE A 41 2.43 29.37 1.29
CA PHE A 41 3.16 30.41 0.57
C PHE A 41 2.24 31.63 0.40
N GLN A 42 2.72 32.82 0.75
CA GLN A 42 2.42 34.02 -0.02
C GLN A 42 3.65 34.94 -0.09
N LYS A 43 4.06 35.16 -1.34
CA LYS A 43 4.99 36.16 -1.87
C LYS A 43 4.72 37.55 -1.26
N ASN A 44 5.78 38.26 -0.86
CA ASN A 44 6.03 39.65 -1.28
C ASN A 44 7.48 40.04 -0.97
N GLU A 45 8.17 40.45 -2.02
CA GLU A 45 9.50 41.05 -2.02
C GLU A 45 9.41 42.54 -1.65
N ASN A 46 10.42 43.01 -0.91
CA ASN A 46 11.22 44.25 -1.04
C ASN A 46 10.49 45.60 -1.26
N GLU A 47 10.90 46.75 -0.74
CA GLU A 47 12.06 47.19 0.04
C GLU A 47 11.86 48.69 0.35
N THR A 48 12.58 49.19 1.36
CA THR A 48 13.06 50.59 1.52
C THR A 48 12.08 51.71 1.89
N ASN A 49 12.19 52.24 3.11
CA ASN A 49 12.94 53.48 3.39
C ASN A 49 12.71 54.00 4.82
N LEU A 50 13.70 54.76 5.30
CA LEU A 50 13.68 55.76 6.38
C LEU A 50 13.96 55.32 7.83
N LYS A 51 15.27 55.32 8.12
CA LYS A 51 15.85 55.74 9.40
C LYS A 51 15.21 57.05 9.91
N LYS A 52 14.76 57.09 11.17
CA LYS A 52 15.21 58.04 12.22
C LYS A 52 14.37 57.92 13.50
N GLY A 53 15.06 57.67 14.61
CA GLY A 53 14.81 58.28 15.92
C GLY A 53 13.76 57.65 16.83
N LEU A 54 14.22 56.97 17.90
CA LEU A 54 13.90 57.33 19.30
C LEU A 54 14.64 56.39 20.26
N ALA A 55 15.33 57.00 21.23
CA ALA A 55 16.07 56.38 22.32
C ALA A 55 15.13 55.96 23.48
N PHE A 56 15.74 55.34 24.51
CA PHE A 56 15.22 54.79 25.79
C PHE A 56 15.12 53.24 25.79
N SER A 57 15.62 52.49 26.78
CA SER A 57 16.21 52.82 28.08
C SER A 57 17.09 51.67 28.60
N ASN A 58 18.14 52.05 29.33
CA ASN A 58 18.98 51.16 30.15
C ASN A 58 18.19 50.67 31.38
N SER A 59 17.45 49.56 31.29
CA SER A 59 16.67 49.04 32.43
C SER A 59 16.99 47.61 32.87
N PHE A 60 17.92 46.92 32.22
CA PHE A 60 18.24 45.53 32.60
C PHE A 60 19.39 45.37 33.61
N VAL A 61 20.26 46.38 33.76
CA VAL A 61 21.47 46.26 34.60
C VAL A 61 21.19 46.52 36.09
N GLU A 62 20.10 47.21 36.43
CA GLU A 62 19.78 47.55 37.83
C GLU A 62 18.86 46.54 38.54
N MET A 63 18.21 45.62 37.82
CA MET A 63 17.34 44.60 38.43
C MET A 63 18.09 43.48 39.16
N HIS A 64 19.41 43.37 38.98
CA HIS A 64 20.22 42.31 39.62
C HIS A 64 20.67 42.63 41.05
N LYS A 65 20.44 43.84 41.58
CA LYS A 65 20.91 44.23 42.93
C LYS A 65 19.90 43.99 44.06
N SER A 66 18.70 43.51 43.76
CA SER A 66 17.63 43.34 44.76
C SER A 66 16.90 41.99 44.68
N ALA A 67 17.62 40.91 44.36
CA ALA A 67 17.08 39.55 44.44
C ALA A 67 17.88 38.71 45.44
N TYR A 68 17.14 38.10 46.36
CA TYR A 68 17.58 37.20 47.43
C TYR A 68 18.54 36.10 46.92
N SER A 69 19.78 36.09 47.44
CA SER A 69 20.82 35.10 47.12
C SER A 69 20.62 33.80 47.91
N HIS A 70 20.11 32.75 47.26
CA HIS A 70 19.82 31.45 47.90
C HIS A 70 21.05 30.51 48.06
N GLY A 71 22.26 31.03 48.21
CA GLY A 71 23.45 30.23 48.60
C GLY A 71 23.88 29.11 47.63
N LEU A 72 23.23 28.98 46.46
CA LEU A 72 23.52 27.99 45.41
C LEU A 72 24.42 28.54 44.29
N GLU A 73 24.86 29.79 44.41
CA GLU A 73 25.71 30.48 43.43
C GLU A 73 27.08 29.80 43.24
N LYS A 74 27.56 29.09 44.28
CA LYS A 74 28.79 28.30 44.20
C LYS A 74 28.65 27.03 43.37
N THR A 75 27.44 26.47 43.25
CA THR A 75 27.19 25.22 42.50
C THR A 75 27.02 25.48 41.01
N TYR A 76 26.63 26.71 40.63
CA TYR A 76 26.46 27.15 39.24
C TYR A 76 27.57 28.11 38.77
N ALA A 77 28.68 28.19 39.49
CA ALA A 77 29.86 28.89 39.03
C ALA A 77 30.43 28.14 37.81
N ILE A 78 29.94 28.49 36.63
CA ILE A 78 30.53 28.08 35.35
C ILE A 78 31.98 28.56 35.42
N GLU A 79 32.93 27.62 35.45
CA GLU A 79 34.35 27.92 35.32
C GLU A 79 34.51 28.80 34.09
N THR A 80 35.03 30.01 34.29
CA THR A 80 35.22 30.99 33.22
C THR A 80 36.31 30.47 32.30
N ILE A 81 35.89 29.74 31.26
CA ILE A 81 36.79 29.29 30.20
C ILE A 81 37.37 30.55 29.56
N ASN A 82 38.69 30.72 29.67
CA ASN A 82 39.39 31.83 29.06
C ASN A 82 39.32 31.70 27.53
N ILE A 83 38.51 32.54 26.88
CA ILE A 83 38.17 32.47 25.44
C ILE A 83 39.44 32.52 24.55
N ASN A 84 40.55 33.05 25.08
CA ASN A 84 41.84 33.11 24.40
C ASN A 84 42.58 31.77 24.32
N SER A 85 42.17 30.75 25.09
CA SER A 85 42.77 29.40 25.02
C SER A 85 42.15 28.52 23.91
N ILE A 86 41.06 28.97 23.29
CA ILE A 86 40.36 28.24 22.23
C ILE A 86 41.06 28.52 20.90
N ARG A 87 41.80 27.53 20.37
CA ARG A 87 42.36 27.58 19.01
C ARG A 87 41.24 27.74 18.00
N LYS A 88 41.22 28.87 17.29
CA LYS A 88 40.31 29.10 16.15
C LYS A 88 40.67 28.14 15.02
N LEU A 89 39.78 27.19 14.72
CA LEU A 89 39.87 26.38 13.51
C LEU A 89 39.68 27.30 12.30
N HIS A 90 40.67 27.31 11.41
CA HIS A 90 40.64 28.12 10.20
C HIS A 90 39.62 27.52 9.23
N VAL A 91 38.40 28.06 9.23
CA VAL A 91 37.41 27.76 8.20
C VAL A 91 37.75 28.64 6.99
N PRO A 92 37.90 28.09 5.78
CA PRO A 92 38.11 28.89 4.57
C PRO A 92 36.89 29.80 4.35
N SER A 93 37.14 31.08 4.05
CA SER A 93 36.06 32.03 3.75
C SER A 93 35.21 31.54 2.57
N PRO A 94 33.87 31.67 2.62
CA PRO A 94 33.00 31.21 1.56
C PRO A 94 33.25 32.04 0.30
N LYS A 95 33.75 31.39 -0.75
CA LYS A 95 33.64 31.93 -2.11
C LYS A 95 32.14 31.95 -2.44
N THR A 96 31.65 33.13 -2.81
CA THR A 96 30.30 33.33 -3.35
C THR A 96 30.07 32.32 -4.47
N PRO A 97 29.06 31.43 -4.38
CA PRO A 97 28.83 30.44 -5.42
C PRO A 97 28.31 31.14 -6.67
N THR A 98 29.06 31.02 -7.75
CA THR A 98 28.56 31.17 -9.12
C THR A 98 27.35 30.24 -9.28
N PRO A 99 26.22 30.68 -9.85
CA PRO A 99 25.06 29.82 -10.02
C PRO A 99 25.41 28.67 -10.97
N SER A 100 25.68 27.49 -10.42
CA SER A 100 25.80 26.26 -11.20
C SER A 100 24.39 25.75 -11.50
N ASN A 101 24.03 25.70 -12.77
CA ASN A 101 22.81 25.04 -13.27
C ASN A 101 22.88 23.50 -13.20
N GLU A 102 23.64 22.95 -12.26
CA GLU A 102 23.68 21.51 -12.05
C GLU A 102 22.71 21.14 -10.92
N PRO A 103 21.70 20.30 -11.20
CA PRO A 103 20.77 19.85 -10.17
C PRO A 103 21.56 19.08 -9.11
N VAL A 104 21.50 19.56 -7.87
CA VAL A 104 22.00 18.81 -6.71
C VAL A 104 21.30 17.45 -6.72
N PRO A 105 22.03 16.33 -6.83
CA PRO A 105 21.41 15.03 -6.73
C PRO A 105 20.89 14.89 -5.31
N VAL A 106 19.58 15.03 -5.15
CA VAL A 106 18.90 14.57 -3.94
C VAL A 106 19.23 13.09 -3.84
N PHE A 107 20.01 12.71 -2.83
CA PHE A 107 20.29 11.31 -2.54
C PHE A 107 18.99 10.70 -2.01
N GLN A 108 18.08 10.35 -2.91
CA GLN A 108 16.97 9.45 -2.63
C GLN A 108 17.58 8.06 -2.58
N LEU A 109 17.70 7.48 -1.39
CA LEU A 109 17.84 6.02 -1.31
C LEU A 109 16.63 5.44 -2.07
N PRO A 110 16.82 4.59 -3.10
CA PRO A 110 15.69 3.90 -3.70
C PRO A 110 15.03 3.07 -2.58
N ALA A 111 13.72 3.24 -2.41
CA ALA A 111 12.92 2.56 -1.39
C ALA A 111 13.11 1.03 -1.38
N SER A 112 13.63 0.46 -2.46
CA SER A 112 13.90 -0.96 -2.65
C SER A 112 14.94 -1.59 -1.71
N ASN A 113 15.71 -0.81 -0.94
CA ASN A 113 16.80 -1.35 -0.10
C ASN A 113 16.61 -1.13 1.41
N GLN A 114 15.47 -0.60 1.85
CA GLN A 114 15.14 -0.62 3.28
C GLN A 114 14.48 -1.97 3.59
N LEU A 115 15.05 -2.69 4.56
CA LEU A 115 14.41 -3.87 5.14
C LEU A 115 13.14 -3.38 5.85
N GLU A 116 12.02 -3.35 5.12
CA GLU A 116 10.72 -3.08 5.73
C GLU A 116 10.40 -4.19 6.71
N PHE A 117 10.11 -3.82 7.95
CA PHE A 117 9.63 -4.75 8.94
C PHE A 117 8.23 -5.23 8.53
N ASP A 118 8.08 -6.53 8.46
CA ASP A 118 6.81 -7.16 8.20
C ASP A 118 5.94 -7.11 9.47
N PHE A 119 5.07 -6.10 9.54
CA PHE A 119 4.10 -5.93 10.63
C PHE A 119 2.88 -6.86 10.53
N GLY A 120 2.87 -7.81 9.58
CA GLY A 120 1.81 -8.79 9.39
C GLY A 120 0.74 -8.42 8.36
N GLN A 121 -0.20 -9.34 8.15
CA GLN A 121 -1.31 -9.20 7.20
C GLN A 121 -2.18 -7.98 7.58
N GLY A 122 -2.37 -7.04 6.65
CA GLY A 122 -3.15 -5.81 6.85
C GLY A 122 -2.33 -4.52 7.00
N PHE A 123 -1.02 -4.62 7.24
CA PHE A 123 -0.09 -3.47 7.26
C PHE A 123 0.90 -3.49 6.08
N ARG A 124 0.96 -4.60 5.35
CA ARG A 124 1.75 -4.71 4.12
C ARG A 124 1.06 -3.92 3.01
N GLU A 125 1.81 -3.06 2.33
CA GLU A 125 1.40 -2.45 1.06
C GLU A 125 2.13 -3.10 -0.13
N TRP A 126 2.59 -4.34 0.06
CA TRP A 126 3.35 -5.12 -0.91
C TRP A 126 2.90 -6.59 -0.93
N ILE A 127 3.16 -7.25 -2.05
CA ILE A 127 3.00 -8.70 -2.22
C ILE A 127 4.34 -9.35 -2.58
N SER A 128 4.43 -10.67 -2.45
CA SER A 128 5.55 -11.43 -3.01
C SER A 128 5.57 -11.24 -4.53
N PRO A 129 6.74 -10.99 -5.14
CA PRO A 129 6.81 -10.71 -6.57
C PRO A 129 6.27 -11.86 -7.41
N LEU A 130 5.31 -11.54 -8.29
CA LEU A 130 4.60 -12.52 -9.11
C LEU A 130 5.50 -13.13 -10.18
N PHE A 131 6.47 -12.35 -10.67
CA PHE A 131 7.37 -12.82 -11.72
C PHE A 131 8.23 -14.01 -11.29
N LEU A 132 8.42 -14.22 -9.99
CA LEU A 132 9.19 -15.35 -9.47
C LEU A 132 8.51 -16.70 -9.76
N ASP A 133 7.18 -16.71 -9.87
CA ASP A 133 6.41 -17.92 -10.16
C ASP A 133 6.16 -18.12 -11.67
N GLU A 134 6.67 -17.23 -12.52
CA GLU A 134 6.60 -17.38 -13.98
C GLU A 134 7.39 -18.61 -14.46
N SER A 135 6.97 -19.14 -15.61
CA SER A 135 7.67 -20.23 -16.29
C SER A 135 9.08 -19.82 -16.71
N ILE A 136 10.02 -20.77 -16.66
CA ILE A 136 11.33 -20.61 -17.32
C ILE A 136 11.21 -20.34 -18.83
N ARG A 137 10.09 -20.76 -19.44
CA ARG A 137 9.76 -20.51 -20.85
C ARG A 137 9.61 -19.03 -21.19
N SER A 138 9.33 -18.19 -20.18
CA SER A 138 9.21 -16.74 -20.35
C SER A 138 10.56 -16.06 -20.61
N LEU A 139 11.69 -16.74 -20.36
CA LEU A 139 13.03 -16.24 -20.65
C LEU A 139 13.41 -16.34 -22.13
N GLY A 140 12.69 -17.14 -22.93
CA GLY A 140 12.98 -17.32 -24.35
C GLY A 140 14.33 -17.99 -24.61
N LEU A 141 14.69 -18.97 -23.78
CA LEU A 141 15.95 -19.70 -23.90
C LEU A 141 15.95 -20.60 -25.13
N THR A 142 17.14 -21.07 -25.54
CA THR A 142 17.26 -22.12 -26.55
C THR A 142 16.42 -23.36 -26.20
N PRO A 143 15.75 -24.02 -27.17
CA PRO A 143 14.87 -25.17 -26.89
C PRO A 143 15.57 -26.35 -26.20
N LEU A 144 16.88 -26.47 -26.37
CA LEU A 144 17.69 -27.48 -25.69
C LEU A 144 17.88 -27.14 -24.21
N ALA A 145 18.21 -25.88 -23.89
CA ALA A 145 18.35 -25.40 -22.52
C ALA A 145 17.02 -25.49 -21.74
N GLU A 146 15.90 -25.08 -22.36
CA GLU A 146 14.56 -25.19 -21.76
C GLU A 146 14.24 -26.65 -21.40
N LYS A 147 14.36 -27.57 -22.37
CA LYS A 147 14.07 -29.01 -22.15
C LYS A 147 14.97 -29.63 -21.08
N CYS A 148 16.22 -29.21 -21.00
CA CYS A 148 17.14 -29.67 -19.96
C CYS A 148 16.70 -29.19 -18.57
N LEU A 149 16.28 -27.93 -18.42
CA LEU A 149 15.78 -27.41 -17.14
C LEU A 149 14.48 -28.11 -16.70
N GLU A 150 13.53 -28.28 -17.62
CA GLU A 150 12.25 -28.97 -17.36
C GLU A 150 12.47 -30.42 -16.90
N LYS A 151 13.38 -31.16 -17.56
CA LYS A 151 13.73 -32.54 -17.17
C LYS A 151 14.33 -32.65 -15.77
N ASN A 152 14.94 -31.59 -15.27
CA ASN A 152 15.51 -31.54 -13.92
C ASN A 152 14.54 -30.94 -12.89
N GLY A 153 13.26 -30.82 -13.24
CA GLY A 153 12.22 -30.33 -12.34
C GLY A 153 12.29 -28.83 -12.07
N LYS A 154 13.00 -28.06 -12.89
CA LYS A 154 13.07 -26.60 -12.78
C LYS A 154 12.06 -26.00 -13.75
N TRP A 155 10.93 -25.54 -13.22
CA TRP A 155 9.81 -25.05 -14.04
C TRP A 155 9.59 -23.55 -13.87
N LYS A 156 9.96 -22.99 -12.73
CA LYS A 156 9.70 -21.59 -12.36
C LYS A 156 10.99 -20.76 -12.25
N LEU A 157 10.88 -19.43 -12.40
CA LEU A 157 12.04 -18.53 -12.26
C LEU A 157 12.67 -18.57 -10.87
N ARG A 158 11.86 -18.72 -9.81
CA ARG A 158 12.36 -18.88 -8.43
C ARG A 158 13.28 -20.08 -8.28
N ASP A 159 13.04 -21.14 -9.05
CA ASP A 159 13.83 -22.36 -8.99
C ASP A 159 15.24 -22.12 -9.53
N LEU A 160 15.43 -21.14 -10.43
CA LEU A 160 16.72 -20.77 -10.98
C LEU A 160 17.48 -19.80 -10.07
N LEU A 161 16.76 -18.86 -9.43
CA LEU A 161 17.35 -17.86 -8.53
C LEU A 161 17.90 -18.46 -7.23
N GLY A 162 17.33 -19.59 -6.78
CA GLY A 162 17.78 -20.30 -5.58
C GLY A 162 18.91 -21.31 -5.78
N ASN A 163 19.32 -21.60 -7.02
CA ASN A 163 20.35 -22.62 -7.27
C ASN A 163 21.75 -22.02 -7.39
N ASN A 164 22.74 -22.82 -7.00
CA ASN A 164 24.10 -22.61 -7.46
C ASN A 164 24.18 -23.07 -8.93
N PHE A 165 24.49 -22.18 -9.87
CA PHE A 165 24.66 -22.52 -11.29
C PHE A 165 25.74 -23.58 -11.53
N GLN A 166 26.60 -23.84 -10.55
CA GLN A 166 27.54 -24.95 -10.55
C GLN A 166 26.85 -26.33 -10.60
N ASP A 167 25.65 -26.46 -10.03
CA ASP A 167 24.88 -27.71 -10.07
C ASP A 167 24.38 -28.04 -11.47
N LEU A 168 24.23 -27.01 -12.33
CA LEU A 168 23.82 -27.16 -13.72
C LEU A 168 24.92 -27.69 -14.63
N VAL A 169 26.19 -27.59 -14.22
CA VAL A 169 27.35 -28.09 -14.99
C VAL A 169 27.33 -29.61 -15.11
N PHE A 170 26.74 -30.31 -14.14
CA PHE A 170 26.64 -31.76 -14.13
C PHE A 170 25.47 -32.32 -14.95
N LEU A 171 24.66 -31.45 -15.57
CA LEU A 171 23.50 -31.86 -16.35
C LEU A 171 23.90 -32.35 -17.74
N LYS A 172 23.55 -33.60 -18.04
CA LYS A 172 23.83 -34.22 -19.34
C LYS A 172 23.13 -33.44 -20.47
N GLY A 173 23.92 -32.89 -21.39
CA GLY A 173 23.43 -32.07 -22.53
C GLY A 173 23.47 -30.56 -22.30
N MET A 174 23.88 -30.12 -21.11
CA MET A 174 24.09 -28.72 -20.76
C MET A 174 25.56 -28.35 -21.01
N GLY A 175 25.85 -27.51 -22.00
CA GLY A 175 27.19 -26.97 -22.22
C GLY A 175 27.37 -25.63 -21.50
N GLN A 176 28.62 -25.18 -21.34
CA GLN A 176 28.92 -23.87 -20.73
C GLN A 176 28.18 -22.72 -21.45
N GLY A 177 28.07 -22.78 -22.78
CA GLY A 177 27.34 -21.76 -23.54
C GLY A 177 25.85 -21.66 -23.18
N HIS A 178 25.18 -22.78 -22.85
CA HIS A 178 23.79 -22.74 -22.37
C HIS A 178 23.70 -22.16 -20.95
N ILE A 179 24.70 -22.43 -20.10
CA ILE A 179 24.75 -21.89 -18.74
C ILE A 179 24.95 -20.36 -18.79
N ASP A 180 25.86 -19.89 -19.64
CA ASP A 180 26.10 -18.46 -19.85
C ASP A 180 24.86 -17.76 -20.43
N GLU A 181 24.16 -18.42 -21.36
CA GLU A 181 22.88 -17.94 -21.90
C GLU A 181 21.84 -17.76 -20.79
N ILE A 182 21.62 -18.80 -19.96
CA ILE A 182 20.66 -18.76 -18.85
C ILE A 182 21.02 -17.67 -17.84
N GLN A 183 22.29 -17.56 -17.45
CA GLN A 183 22.73 -16.53 -16.51
C GLN A 183 22.51 -15.13 -17.08
N SER A 184 22.90 -14.90 -18.34
CA SER A 184 22.75 -13.61 -19.00
C SER A 184 21.27 -13.21 -19.14
N THR A 185 20.44 -14.12 -19.66
CA THR A 185 18.99 -13.90 -19.85
C THR A 185 18.26 -13.72 -18.53
N LEU A 186 18.52 -14.55 -17.52
CA LEU A 186 17.91 -14.39 -16.19
C LEU A 186 18.33 -13.08 -15.54
N LYS A 187 19.63 -12.73 -15.60
CA LYS A 187 20.12 -11.45 -15.06
C LYS A 187 19.46 -10.26 -15.75
N ASN A 188 19.31 -10.31 -17.07
CA ASN A 188 18.64 -9.26 -17.84
C ASN A 188 17.14 -9.19 -17.50
N TYR A 189 16.48 -10.33 -17.31
CA TYR A 189 15.06 -10.41 -16.99
C TYR A 189 14.73 -9.86 -15.59
N VAL A 190 15.60 -10.16 -14.62
CA VAL A 190 15.45 -9.75 -13.22
C VAL A 190 15.99 -8.33 -12.98
N ASN A 191 16.73 -7.76 -13.93
CA ASN A 191 17.34 -6.45 -13.78
C ASN A 191 16.31 -5.39 -13.36
N ASN A 192 16.62 -4.64 -12.30
CA ASN A 192 15.74 -3.63 -11.68
C ASN A 192 14.41 -4.15 -11.10
N ARG A 193 14.23 -5.46 -10.94
CA ARG A 193 13.07 -6.03 -10.23
C ARG A 193 13.44 -6.39 -8.80
N SER A 194 12.53 -6.10 -7.87
CA SER A 194 12.67 -6.52 -6.47
C SER A 194 12.37 -8.01 -6.34
N LEU A 195 13.24 -8.74 -5.63
CA LEU A 195 13.07 -10.16 -5.34
C LEU A 195 12.22 -10.43 -4.09
N GLN A 196 11.97 -9.40 -3.27
CA GLN A 196 11.33 -9.55 -1.97
C GLN A 196 9.93 -8.95 -1.94
N HIS A 197 9.78 -7.75 -2.51
CA HIS A 197 8.56 -6.95 -2.39
C HIS A 197 8.13 -6.36 -3.72
N GLU A 198 6.87 -6.55 -4.10
CA GLU A 198 6.24 -5.91 -5.25
C GLU A 198 5.10 -4.99 -4.75
N TYR A 199 5.23 -3.69 -5.01
CA TYR A 199 4.25 -2.66 -4.61
C TYR A 199 3.18 -2.40 -5.70
N VAL A 200 3.28 -3.11 -6.82
CA VAL A 200 2.38 -3.02 -7.97
C VAL A 200 1.93 -4.43 -8.35
N LEU A 201 0.81 -4.52 -9.05
CA LEU A 201 0.27 -5.80 -9.51
C LEU A 201 0.63 -6.04 -10.98
N SER A 202 1.40 -7.09 -11.26
CA SER A 202 1.70 -7.52 -12.63
C SER A 202 0.74 -8.60 -13.12
N TRP A 203 -0.32 -8.20 -13.84
CA TRP A 203 -1.29 -9.13 -14.44
C TRP A 203 -0.63 -10.09 -15.44
N GLU A 204 0.30 -9.59 -16.23
CA GLU A 204 1.11 -10.39 -17.16
C GLU A 204 1.87 -11.50 -16.42
N SER A 205 2.59 -11.15 -15.36
CA SER A 205 3.34 -12.12 -14.56
C SER A 205 2.43 -13.14 -13.88
N TRP A 206 1.27 -12.70 -13.39
CA TRP A 206 0.30 -13.59 -12.77
C TRP A 206 -0.21 -14.63 -13.78
N ILE A 207 -0.64 -14.21 -14.97
CA ILE A 207 -1.15 -15.13 -16.00
C ILE A 207 -0.04 -16.07 -16.50
N LYS A 208 1.18 -15.56 -16.68
CA LYS A 208 2.36 -16.38 -17.01
C LYS A 208 2.68 -17.42 -15.93
N SER A 209 2.46 -17.09 -14.66
CA SER A 209 2.69 -18.04 -13.56
C SER A 209 1.71 -19.21 -13.56
N LEU A 210 0.44 -18.99 -13.95
CA LEU A 210 -0.58 -20.03 -14.02
C LEU A 210 -0.33 -21.03 -15.16
N SER A 211 0.23 -20.55 -16.27
CA SER A 211 0.53 -21.38 -17.45
C SER A 211 1.88 -22.11 -17.36
N ALA A 212 2.61 -21.99 -16.24
CA ALA A 212 4.01 -22.39 -16.18
C ALA A 212 4.28 -23.87 -16.47
N THR A 213 3.39 -24.75 -16.02
CA THR A 213 3.50 -26.21 -16.16
C THR A 213 2.60 -26.78 -17.25
N PHE A 214 1.75 -25.98 -17.89
CA PHE A 214 0.84 -26.45 -18.94
C PHE A 214 1.50 -26.45 -20.33
N GLU A 215 0.85 -27.07 -21.31
CA GLU A 215 1.37 -27.14 -22.68
C GLU A 215 1.30 -25.76 -23.37
N ARG A 216 2.46 -25.23 -23.78
CA ARG A 216 2.64 -23.88 -24.35
C ARG A 216 1.66 -23.54 -25.48
N LYS A 217 1.46 -24.43 -26.45
CA LYS A 217 0.56 -24.22 -27.59
C LYS A 217 -0.91 -24.14 -27.17
N LYS A 218 -1.33 -25.00 -26.24
CA LYS A 218 -2.70 -25.01 -25.71
C LYS A 218 -2.97 -23.76 -24.87
N SER A 219 -2.02 -23.36 -24.02
CA SER A 219 -2.09 -22.09 -23.30
C SER A 219 -2.23 -20.90 -24.25
N TYR A 220 -1.43 -20.86 -25.33
CA TYR A 220 -1.50 -19.78 -26.32
C TYR A 220 -2.88 -19.69 -26.97
N VAL A 221 -3.41 -20.83 -27.46
CA VAL A 221 -4.75 -20.90 -28.08
C VAL A 221 -5.84 -20.48 -27.10
N PHE A 222 -5.70 -20.83 -25.82
CA PHE A 222 -6.65 -20.46 -24.79
C PHE A 222 -6.61 -18.96 -24.46
N LEU A 223 -5.42 -18.39 -24.30
CA LEU A 223 -5.25 -16.96 -24.03
C LEU A 223 -5.66 -16.07 -25.20
N GLU A 224 -5.67 -16.59 -26.43
CA GLU A 224 -6.20 -15.89 -27.61
C GLU A 224 -7.66 -15.47 -27.43
N LYS A 225 -8.49 -16.25 -26.71
CA LYS A 225 -9.90 -15.89 -26.41
C LYS A 225 -10.05 -14.59 -25.61
N PHE A 226 -8.99 -14.19 -24.90
CA PHE A 226 -8.98 -13.07 -23.98
C PHE A 226 -8.02 -11.97 -24.42
N ASP A 227 -7.55 -11.95 -25.67
CA ASP A 227 -6.54 -11.00 -26.16
C ASP A 227 -5.22 -11.00 -25.36
N LEU A 228 -4.85 -12.17 -24.81
CA LEU A 228 -3.67 -12.36 -23.96
C LEU A 228 -2.59 -13.26 -24.61
N CYS A 229 -2.72 -13.57 -25.90
CA CYS A 229 -1.80 -14.46 -26.62
C CYS A 229 -0.35 -13.93 -26.68
N ASP A 230 -0.19 -12.60 -26.69
CA ASP A 230 1.10 -11.89 -26.62
C ASP A 230 1.95 -12.26 -25.39
N LEU A 231 1.33 -12.78 -24.32
CA LEU A 231 2.04 -13.16 -23.10
C LEU A 231 2.88 -14.43 -23.27
N ILE A 232 2.59 -15.26 -24.27
CA ILE A 232 3.28 -16.52 -24.51
C ILE A 232 4.07 -16.43 -25.81
N PHE A 233 5.39 -16.60 -25.69
CA PHE A 233 6.25 -16.72 -26.85
C PHE A 233 6.10 -18.10 -27.50
N LEU A 234 5.75 -18.12 -28.78
CA LEU A 234 5.79 -19.32 -29.63
C LEU A 234 6.95 -19.23 -30.61
N THR A 235 7.63 -20.35 -30.82
CA THR A 235 8.59 -20.47 -31.93
C THR A 235 7.87 -20.37 -33.28
N PRO A 236 8.56 -19.98 -34.37
CA PRO A 236 7.94 -19.89 -35.70
C PRO A 236 7.26 -21.19 -36.14
N ALA A 237 7.85 -22.34 -35.80
CA ALA A 237 7.28 -23.66 -36.11
C ALA A 237 5.96 -23.90 -35.35
N GLU A 238 5.93 -23.64 -34.04
CA GLU A 238 4.72 -23.76 -33.22
C GLU A 238 3.61 -22.81 -33.69
N ASN A 239 3.96 -21.60 -34.11
CA ASN A 239 3.00 -20.63 -34.62
C ASN A 239 2.32 -21.11 -35.92
N VAL A 240 3.08 -21.73 -36.83
CA VAL A 240 2.52 -22.35 -38.04
C VAL A 240 1.60 -23.52 -37.70
N GLU A 241 1.97 -24.34 -36.72
CA GLU A 241 1.12 -25.45 -36.26
C GLU A 241 -0.21 -24.94 -35.70
N VAL A 242 -0.16 -23.93 -34.82
CA VAL A 242 -1.36 -23.34 -34.21
C VAL A 242 -2.29 -22.75 -35.28
N LYS A 243 -1.74 -22.05 -36.28
CA LYS A 243 -2.53 -21.49 -37.40
C LYS A 243 -3.17 -22.54 -38.31
N ARG A 244 -2.63 -23.75 -38.37
CA ARG A 244 -3.13 -24.86 -39.18
C ARG A 244 -4.06 -25.80 -38.43
N LEU A 245 -4.40 -25.49 -37.17
CA LEU A 245 -5.33 -26.30 -36.38
C LEU A 245 -6.72 -26.30 -37.01
N VAL A 246 -7.30 -27.50 -37.09
CA VAL A 246 -8.71 -27.69 -37.43
C VAL A 246 -9.58 -27.21 -36.26
N ALA A 247 -10.76 -26.65 -36.55
CA ALA A 247 -11.68 -26.11 -35.55
C ALA A 247 -11.97 -27.08 -34.40
N GLU A 248 -12.26 -28.35 -34.71
CA GLU A 248 -12.53 -29.40 -33.70
C GLU A 248 -11.35 -29.61 -32.74
N LYS A 249 -10.12 -29.62 -33.26
CA LYS A 249 -8.91 -29.74 -32.42
C LYS A 249 -8.67 -28.49 -31.59
N LYS A 250 -9.00 -27.31 -32.12
CA LYS A 250 -8.91 -26.04 -31.39
C LYS A 250 -9.88 -26.06 -30.20
N GLU A 251 -11.12 -26.50 -30.41
CA GLU A 251 -12.12 -26.65 -29.34
C GLU A 251 -11.69 -27.66 -28.28
N ALA A 252 -11.15 -28.81 -28.69
CA ALA A 252 -10.61 -29.80 -27.75
C ALA A 252 -9.48 -29.21 -26.89
N TRP A 253 -8.54 -28.48 -27.50
CA TRP A 253 -7.45 -27.82 -26.76
C TRP A 253 -7.95 -26.73 -25.80
N LEU A 254 -9.01 -26.03 -26.18
CA LEU A 254 -9.65 -25.03 -25.32
C LEU A 254 -10.29 -25.67 -24.09
N ALA A 255 -11.02 -26.77 -24.27
CA ALA A 255 -11.64 -27.50 -23.17
C ALA A 255 -10.58 -28.11 -22.22
N GLU A 256 -9.50 -28.68 -22.77
CA GLU A 256 -8.38 -29.19 -21.97
C GLU A 256 -7.69 -28.08 -21.16
N ALA A 257 -7.45 -26.93 -21.79
CA ALA A 257 -6.86 -25.78 -21.11
C ALA A 257 -7.77 -25.24 -20.00
N GLU A 258 -9.07 -25.12 -20.27
CA GLU A 258 -10.06 -24.69 -19.29
C GLU A 258 -10.10 -25.63 -18.08
N ALA A 259 -10.14 -26.94 -18.31
CA ALA A 259 -10.08 -27.94 -17.25
C ALA A 259 -8.80 -27.84 -16.41
N TYR A 260 -7.66 -27.55 -17.04
CA TYR A 260 -6.40 -27.33 -16.33
C TYR A 260 -6.44 -26.06 -15.45
N PHE A 261 -6.93 -24.94 -15.99
CA PHE A 261 -7.01 -23.69 -15.24
C PHE A 261 -8.02 -23.77 -14.09
N LEU A 262 -9.08 -24.57 -14.23
CA LEU A 262 -10.09 -24.83 -13.22
C LEU A 262 -9.73 -25.97 -12.24
N ALA A 263 -8.55 -26.58 -12.37
CA ALA A 263 -8.12 -27.60 -11.43
C ALA A 263 -7.97 -27.03 -10.01
N ASP A 264 -8.29 -27.83 -8.99
CA ASP A 264 -8.34 -27.40 -7.58
C ASP A 264 -7.05 -26.71 -7.11
N GLU A 265 -5.88 -27.22 -7.51
CA GLU A 265 -4.58 -26.64 -7.15
C GLU A 265 -4.39 -25.23 -7.74
N CYS A 266 -4.81 -25.05 -9.00
CA CYS A 266 -4.73 -23.77 -9.71
C CYS A 266 -5.72 -22.77 -9.10
N GLN A 267 -6.96 -23.22 -8.84
CA GLN A 267 -7.98 -22.40 -8.20
C GLN A 267 -7.57 -21.96 -6.80
N ALA A 268 -7.04 -22.87 -5.97
CA ALA A 268 -6.54 -22.54 -4.64
C ALA A 268 -5.39 -21.51 -4.70
N SER A 269 -4.45 -21.68 -5.64
CA SER A 269 -3.34 -20.73 -5.84
C SER A 269 -3.85 -19.34 -6.25
N VAL A 270 -4.81 -19.26 -7.17
CA VAL A 270 -5.44 -18.00 -7.58
C VAL A 270 -6.17 -17.35 -6.41
N GLN A 271 -6.93 -18.13 -5.64
CA GLN A 271 -7.68 -17.61 -4.50
C GLN A 271 -6.76 -17.05 -3.41
N GLN A 272 -5.68 -17.77 -3.08
CA GLN A 272 -4.68 -17.30 -2.13
C GLN A 272 -4.02 -16.00 -2.62
N ARG A 273 -3.61 -15.95 -3.89
CA ARG A 273 -2.94 -14.77 -4.42
C ARG A 273 -3.86 -13.56 -4.53
N MET A 274 -5.14 -13.78 -4.83
CA MET A 274 -6.15 -12.73 -4.84
C MET A 274 -6.43 -12.20 -3.43
N GLN A 275 -6.47 -13.07 -2.41
CA GLN A 275 -6.54 -12.66 -1.00
C GLN A 275 -5.35 -11.75 -0.62
N GLU A 276 -4.13 -12.18 -0.93
CA GLU A 276 -2.91 -11.39 -0.68
C GLU A 276 -2.98 -10.01 -1.33
N MET A 277 -3.45 -9.94 -2.58
CA MET A 277 -3.62 -8.71 -3.33
C MET A 277 -4.66 -7.79 -2.66
N VAL A 278 -5.83 -8.33 -2.27
CA VAL A 278 -6.88 -7.55 -1.61
C VAL A 278 -6.40 -7.01 -0.26
N ASP A 279 -5.71 -7.84 0.53
CA ASP A 279 -5.19 -7.46 1.84
C ASP A 279 -4.07 -6.42 1.76
N ALA A 280 -3.24 -6.46 0.71
CA ALA A 280 -2.14 -5.51 0.55
C ALA A 280 -2.57 -4.19 -0.10
N PHE A 281 -3.42 -4.22 -1.12
CA PHE A 281 -3.67 -3.05 -1.97
C PHE A 281 -5.07 -2.44 -1.84
N ILE A 282 -6.06 -3.23 -1.45
CA ILE A 282 -7.46 -2.82 -1.39
C ILE A 282 -7.87 -2.45 0.03
N LYS A 283 -7.76 -3.36 1.00
CA LYS A 283 -8.19 -3.09 2.38
C LYS A 283 -7.48 -1.88 3.00
N PRO A 284 -6.14 -1.72 2.92
CA PRO A 284 -5.47 -0.56 3.51
C PRO A 284 -5.89 0.76 2.84
N TRP A 285 -6.08 0.72 1.51
CA TRP A 285 -6.58 1.87 0.77
C TRP A 285 -8.02 2.23 1.15
N MET A 286 -8.90 1.24 1.31
CA MET A 286 -10.27 1.45 1.78
C MET A 286 -10.27 2.06 3.19
N MET A 287 -9.47 1.53 4.11
CA MET A 287 -9.42 2.01 5.50
C MET A 287 -8.97 3.49 5.58
N ARG A 288 -7.98 3.89 4.78
CA ARG A 288 -7.52 5.30 4.70
C ARG A 288 -8.62 6.29 4.29
N ARG A 289 -9.69 5.83 3.63
CA ARG A 289 -10.79 6.67 3.11
C ARG A 289 -12.14 6.42 3.79
N GLY A 290 -12.16 5.88 5.00
CA GLY A 290 -13.39 5.58 5.75
C GLY A 290 -14.03 4.23 5.44
N GLY A 291 -13.26 3.29 4.88
CA GLY A 291 -13.54 1.85 4.94
C GLY A 291 -14.64 1.28 4.05
N ILE A 292 -15.28 2.10 3.22
CA ILE A 292 -16.33 1.70 2.26
C ILE A 292 -15.96 2.13 0.84
N ALA A 293 -16.23 1.27 -0.15
CA ALA A 293 -16.01 1.55 -1.56
C ALA A 293 -17.02 0.82 -2.45
N THR A 294 -17.33 1.39 -3.62
CA THR A 294 -18.17 0.73 -4.64
C THR A 294 -17.34 -0.17 -5.55
N THR A 295 -17.99 -1.09 -6.27
CA THR A 295 -17.33 -1.95 -7.28
C THR A 295 -16.48 -1.13 -8.26
N ASN A 296 -17.01 -0.02 -8.77
CA ASN A 296 -16.29 0.83 -9.73
C ASN A 296 -15.01 1.44 -9.13
N GLU A 297 -15.09 1.93 -7.88
CA GLU A 297 -13.93 2.47 -7.20
C GLU A 297 -12.86 1.40 -6.93
N LEU A 298 -13.29 0.17 -6.61
CA LEU A 298 -12.40 -0.97 -6.39
C LEU A 298 -11.70 -1.39 -7.69
N THR A 299 -12.45 -1.49 -8.80
CA THR A 299 -11.91 -1.77 -10.13
C THR A 299 -10.92 -0.69 -10.58
N GLU A 300 -11.26 0.59 -10.39
CA GLU A 300 -10.33 1.70 -10.65
C GLU A 300 -9.06 1.61 -9.80
N ARG A 301 -9.19 1.21 -8.54
CA ARG A 301 -8.03 1.03 -7.66
C ARG A 301 -7.14 -0.09 -8.17
N LEU A 302 -7.69 -1.24 -8.54
CA LEU A 302 -6.91 -2.33 -9.15
C LEU A 302 -6.19 -1.88 -10.42
N LYS A 303 -6.87 -1.13 -11.28
CA LYS A 303 -6.28 -0.57 -12.50
C LYS A 303 -5.12 0.37 -12.21
N LYS A 304 -5.22 1.19 -11.15
CA LYS A 304 -4.15 2.12 -10.71
C LYS A 304 -2.95 1.42 -10.08
N VAL A 305 -3.15 0.27 -9.44
CA VAL A 305 -2.08 -0.54 -8.83
C VAL A 305 -1.40 -1.44 -9.86
N SER A 306 -2.01 -1.63 -11.03
CA SER A 306 -1.41 -2.40 -12.13
C SER A 306 -0.09 -1.79 -12.59
N SER A 307 0.94 -2.64 -12.78
CA SER A 307 2.22 -2.24 -13.37
C SER A 307 2.07 -1.77 -14.83
N MET A 308 1.16 -2.40 -15.57
CA MET A 308 0.85 -2.08 -16.96
C MET A 308 -0.66 -2.05 -17.19
N GLN A 309 -1.19 -0.89 -17.57
CA GLN A 309 -2.64 -0.73 -17.79
C GLN A 309 -3.15 -1.51 -19.01
N LYS A 310 -2.31 -1.78 -20.02
CA LYS A 310 -2.67 -2.59 -21.20
C LYS A 310 -3.23 -3.95 -20.81
N TRP A 311 -2.62 -4.60 -19.81
CA TRP A 311 -2.96 -5.97 -19.40
C TRP A 311 -4.08 -6.04 -18.37
N PHE A 312 -4.56 -4.89 -17.86
CA PHE A 312 -5.57 -4.87 -16.80
C PHE A 312 -6.92 -5.43 -17.27
N GLU A 313 -7.54 -4.84 -18.28
CA GLU A 313 -8.90 -5.26 -18.72
C GLU A 313 -8.92 -6.73 -19.17
N PRO A 314 -8.00 -7.19 -20.05
CA PRO A 314 -8.05 -8.57 -20.52
C PRO A 314 -7.69 -9.57 -19.42
N GLY A 315 -6.75 -9.21 -18.53
CA GLY A 315 -6.41 -10.03 -17.37
C GLY A 315 -7.55 -10.11 -16.36
N PHE A 316 -8.18 -8.99 -16.02
CA PHE A 316 -9.31 -8.95 -15.10
C PHE A 316 -10.49 -9.77 -15.63
N HIS A 317 -10.79 -9.66 -16.93
CA HIS A 317 -11.80 -10.50 -17.58
C HIS A 317 -11.45 -11.99 -17.55
N PHE A 318 -10.20 -12.36 -17.83
CA PHE A 318 -9.71 -13.75 -17.72
C PHE A 318 -9.98 -14.33 -16.32
N PHE A 319 -9.66 -13.58 -15.26
CA PHE A 319 -9.89 -14.05 -13.90
C PHE A 319 -11.37 -14.13 -13.54
N ASN A 320 -12.17 -13.13 -13.91
CA ASN A 320 -13.62 -13.12 -13.61
C ASN A 320 -14.37 -14.24 -14.31
N HIS A 321 -14.06 -14.50 -15.58
CA HIS A 321 -14.70 -15.56 -16.36
C HIS A 321 -14.37 -16.94 -15.79
N LEU A 322 -13.09 -17.22 -15.50
CA LEU A 322 -12.68 -18.55 -15.08
C LEU A 322 -12.94 -18.83 -13.61
N TYR A 323 -12.58 -17.91 -12.72
CA TYR A 323 -12.53 -18.20 -11.28
C TYR A 323 -13.71 -17.63 -10.50
N PHE A 324 -14.38 -16.60 -11.03
CA PHE A 324 -15.39 -15.84 -10.30
C PHE A 324 -16.78 -15.82 -10.97
N LYS A 325 -17.02 -16.65 -12.00
CA LYS A 325 -18.33 -16.83 -12.64
C LYS A 325 -18.98 -15.51 -13.07
N GLU A 326 -18.22 -14.64 -13.72
CA GLU A 326 -18.66 -13.30 -14.17
C GLU A 326 -19.04 -12.33 -13.04
N ARG A 327 -18.69 -12.64 -11.80
CA ARG A 327 -18.85 -11.74 -10.66
C ARG A 327 -17.54 -11.04 -10.31
N PRO A 328 -17.59 -9.82 -9.79
CA PRO A 328 -16.39 -9.17 -9.29
C PRO A 328 -15.78 -9.98 -8.15
N CYS A 329 -14.48 -10.26 -8.26
CA CYS A 329 -13.73 -11.03 -7.25
C CYS A 329 -13.89 -10.52 -5.81
N PHE A 330 -14.24 -9.25 -5.62
CA PHE A 330 -14.42 -8.59 -4.34
C PHE A 330 -15.45 -9.26 -3.42
N GLU A 331 -16.49 -9.90 -3.97
CA GLU A 331 -17.55 -10.57 -3.18
C GLU A 331 -17.01 -11.67 -2.26
N LEU A 332 -15.87 -12.28 -2.61
CA LEU A 332 -15.27 -13.35 -1.82
C LEU A 332 -14.34 -12.85 -0.71
N TYR A 333 -13.82 -11.63 -0.84
CA TYR A 333 -12.72 -11.13 0.00
C TYR A 333 -13.09 -9.91 0.85
N LEU A 334 -14.20 -9.25 0.51
CA LEU A 334 -14.75 -8.10 1.21
C LEU A 334 -16.17 -8.40 1.68
N ILE A 335 -16.65 -7.63 2.65
CA ILE A 335 -18.02 -7.77 3.16
C ILE A 335 -18.92 -6.87 2.33
N GLU A 336 -19.87 -7.46 1.62
CA GLU A 336 -20.91 -6.73 0.89
C GLU A 336 -21.93 -6.14 1.88
N LEU A 337 -22.20 -4.84 1.74
CA LEU A 337 -23.18 -4.10 2.54
C LEU A 337 -24.52 -3.98 1.82
N GLU A 338 -24.44 -3.65 0.53
CA GLU A 338 -25.53 -3.49 -0.41
C GLU A 338 -24.99 -3.89 -1.80
N PRO A 339 -25.85 -4.18 -2.80
CA PRO A 339 -25.40 -4.60 -4.13
C PRO A 339 -24.34 -3.67 -4.72
N GLY A 340 -23.10 -4.16 -4.82
CA GLY A 340 -21.95 -3.41 -5.36
C GLY A 340 -21.31 -2.39 -4.40
N LEU A 341 -21.63 -2.43 -3.10
CA LEU A 341 -21.03 -1.62 -2.05
C LEU A 341 -20.35 -2.53 -1.02
N PHE A 342 -19.05 -2.35 -0.82
CA PHE A 342 -18.23 -3.23 0.02
C PHE A 342 -17.55 -2.48 1.17
N CYS A 343 -17.25 -3.22 2.23
CA CYS A 343 -16.43 -2.75 3.35
C CYS A 343 -15.31 -3.73 3.72
N ALA A 344 -14.29 -3.21 4.39
CA ALA A 344 -13.07 -3.94 4.70
C ALA A 344 -13.16 -4.83 5.95
N ASN A 345 -14.05 -4.52 6.91
CA ASN A 345 -14.14 -5.23 8.19
C ASN A 345 -15.57 -5.33 8.73
N THR A 346 -15.79 -6.29 9.63
CA THR A 346 -17.09 -6.59 10.23
C THR A 346 -17.60 -5.48 11.13
N THR A 347 -16.71 -4.79 11.84
CA THR A 347 -17.07 -3.66 12.72
C THR A 347 -17.68 -2.49 11.93
N LEU A 348 -17.11 -2.15 10.77
CA LEU A 348 -17.69 -1.11 9.91
C LEU A 348 -19.00 -1.58 9.28
N ALA A 349 -19.13 -2.88 8.98
CA ALA A 349 -20.39 -3.41 8.48
C ALA A 349 -21.53 -3.26 9.49
N GLN A 350 -21.28 -3.59 10.75
CA GLN A 350 -22.24 -3.41 11.84
C GLN A 350 -22.59 -1.93 12.04
N LEU A 351 -21.56 -1.06 12.06
CA LEU A 351 -21.77 0.38 12.20
C LEU A 351 -22.59 0.95 11.03
N TYR A 352 -22.32 0.49 9.80
CA TYR A 352 -23.11 0.85 8.63
C TYR A 352 -24.58 0.43 8.79
N GLN A 353 -24.84 -0.84 9.10
CA GLN A 353 -26.22 -1.34 9.24
C GLN A 353 -27.00 -0.60 10.34
N ASN A 354 -26.36 -0.35 11.48
CA ASN A 354 -26.95 0.43 12.58
C ASN A 354 -27.24 1.87 12.15
N MET A 355 -26.32 2.50 11.42
CA MET A 355 -26.49 3.88 10.98
C MET A 355 -27.60 4.02 9.95
N ILE A 356 -27.66 3.12 8.98
CA ILE A 356 -28.72 3.11 7.97
C ILE A 356 -30.08 2.81 8.61
N SER A 357 -30.17 1.87 9.55
CA SER A 357 -31.43 1.52 10.21
C SER A 357 -31.96 2.67 11.09
N LYS A 358 -31.12 3.27 11.93
CA LYS A 358 -31.49 4.44 12.74
C LYS A 358 -31.83 5.64 11.87
N SER A 359 -31.04 5.89 10.82
CA SER A 359 -31.33 7.00 9.92
C SER A 359 -32.68 6.82 9.23
N TYR A 360 -33.03 5.58 8.87
CA TYR A 360 -34.31 5.28 8.22
C TYR A 360 -35.52 5.57 9.12
N SER A 361 -35.43 5.37 10.45
CA SER A 361 -36.55 5.63 11.37
C SER A 361 -36.95 7.11 11.49
N TYR A 362 -36.09 8.04 11.09
CA TYR A 362 -36.42 9.47 11.05
C TYR A 362 -37.29 9.87 9.84
N PHE A 363 -37.42 9.01 8.83
CA PHE A 363 -38.19 9.30 7.62
C PHE A 363 -39.57 8.62 7.66
N TYR A 364 -40.48 9.15 8.46
CA TYR A 364 -41.86 8.63 8.59
C TYR A 364 -42.71 8.82 7.32
N GLN A 365 -42.36 9.80 6.47
CA GLN A 365 -43.02 10.07 5.20
C GLN A 365 -42.00 10.12 4.07
N ALA A 366 -42.34 9.57 2.89
CA ALA A 366 -41.47 9.57 1.70
C ALA A 366 -41.09 10.98 1.20
N SER A 367 -41.89 11.99 1.53
CA SER A 367 -41.64 13.40 1.20
C SER A 367 -40.70 14.12 2.17
N SER A 368 -40.33 13.49 3.29
CA SER A 368 -39.50 14.11 4.33
C SER A 368 -38.12 14.46 3.80
N ARG A 369 -37.65 15.66 4.14
CA ARG A 369 -36.34 16.18 3.74
C ARG A 369 -35.68 16.82 4.95
N TYR A 370 -34.40 16.51 5.14
CA TYR A 370 -33.58 17.12 6.16
C TYR A 370 -32.35 17.75 5.54
N LEU A 371 -31.90 18.87 6.12
CA LEU A 371 -30.55 19.37 5.85
C LEU A 371 -29.55 18.37 6.42
N MET A 372 -28.55 17.99 5.61
CA MET A 372 -27.61 16.92 5.95
C MET A 372 -26.86 17.21 7.25
N GLY A 373 -26.35 18.44 7.41
CA GLY A 373 -25.63 18.83 8.63
C GLY A 373 -26.48 18.71 9.88
N HIS A 374 -27.72 19.20 9.86
CA HIS A 374 -28.63 19.09 10.99
C HIS A 374 -29.00 17.63 11.28
N PHE A 375 -29.20 16.82 10.24
CA PHE A 375 -29.51 15.40 10.39
C PHE A 375 -28.37 14.63 11.05
N LEU A 376 -27.12 14.91 10.66
CA LEU A 376 -25.94 14.31 11.28
C LEU A 376 -25.81 14.69 12.76
N THR A 377 -26.10 15.94 13.13
CA THR A 377 -26.12 16.38 14.54
C THR A 377 -27.20 15.67 15.35
N LEU A 378 -28.40 15.47 14.77
CA LEU A 378 -29.47 14.70 15.43
C LEU A 378 -29.05 13.25 15.68
N LEU A 379 -28.47 12.59 14.68
CA LEU A 379 -27.93 11.23 14.84
C LEU A 379 -26.83 11.20 15.89
N GLU A 380 -25.89 12.14 15.86
CA GLU A 380 -24.80 12.21 16.85
C GLU A 380 -25.33 12.28 18.28
N HIS A 381 -26.34 13.13 18.54
CA HIS A 381 -26.96 13.20 19.86
C HIS A 381 -27.60 11.89 20.32
N GLU A 382 -28.16 11.10 19.39
CA GLU A 382 -28.74 9.79 19.70
C GLU A 382 -27.66 8.74 19.99
N TYR A 383 -26.63 8.66 19.16
CA TYR A 383 -25.50 7.77 19.37
C TYR A 383 -24.74 8.07 20.67
N LEU A 384 -24.57 9.36 21.01
CA LEU A 384 -23.95 9.78 22.27
C LEU A 384 -24.76 9.34 23.50
N ARG A 385 -26.09 9.26 23.41
CA ARG A 385 -26.93 8.72 24.50
C ARG A 385 -26.70 7.23 24.73
N GLU A 386 -26.31 6.50 23.69
CA GLU A 386 -25.97 5.08 23.75
C GLU A 386 -24.48 4.83 24.04
N GLY A 387 -23.68 5.89 24.22
CA GLY A 387 -22.24 5.78 24.47
C GLY A 387 -21.41 5.48 23.22
N GLU A 388 -21.98 5.59 22.03
CA GLU A 388 -21.30 5.39 20.75
C GLU A 388 -20.87 6.73 20.14
N VAL A 389 -19.70 6.76 19.52
CA VAL A 389 -19.16 7.96 18.86
C VAL A 389 -18.80 7.61 17.43
N PHE A 390 -19.18 8.47 16.48
CA PHE A 390 -18.83 8.33 15.07
C PHE A 390 -18.31 9.64 14.49
N SER A 391 -17.50 9.54 13.42
CA SER A 391 -17.08 10.71 12.66
C SER A 391 -18.18 11.19 11.71
N HIS A 392 -18.51 12.48 11.72
CA HIS A 392 -19.46 13.07 10.77
C HIS A 392 -19.12 12.78 9.31
N SER A 393 -17.83 12.79 8.95
CA SER A 393 -17.39 12.51 7.57
C SER A 393 -17.68 11.06 7.16
N LEU A 394 -17.56 10.13 8.10
CA LEU A 394 -17.87 8.72 7.88
C LEU A 394 -19.38 8.54 7.72
N ALA A 395 -20.16 9.15 8.61
CA ALA A 395 -21.61 9.05 8.56
C ALA A 395 -22.20 9.68 7.28
N GLU A 396 -21.69 10.84 6.89
CA GLU A 396 -22.07 11.47 5.64
C GLU A 396 -21.78 10.55 4.45
N LYS A 397 -20.61 9.92 4.42
CA LYS A 397 -20.23 8.99 3.36
C LYS A 397 -21.14 7.76 3.32
N MET A 398 -21.45 7.17 4.48
CA MET A 398 -22.34 6.00 4.58
C MET A 398 -23.73 6.31 4.03
N LEU A 399 -24.31 7.44 4.46
CA LEU A 399 -25.63 7.86 4.01
C LEU A 399 -25.68 8.22 2.53
N ARG A 400 -24.63 8.84 1.99
CA ARG A 400 -24.51 9.13 0.54
C ARG A 400 -24.35 7.89 -0.31
N SER A 401 -23.69 6.86 0.22
CA SER A 401 -23.37 5.63 -0.52
C SER A 401 -24.50 4.61 -0.47
N SER A 402 -25.42 4.72 0.49
CA SER A 402 -26.57 3.82 0.61
C SER A 402 -27.60 4.06 -0.49
N GLY A 403 -28.11 2.98 -1.06
CA GLY A 403 -29.22 2.97 -1.99
C GLY A 403 -30.58 3.31 -1.36
N LYS A 404 -30.68 3.49 -0.04
CA LYS A 404 -31.93 3.89 0.62
C LYS A 404 -32.15 5.40 0.65
N PHE A 405 -31.09 6.18 0.49
CA PHE A 405 -31.14 7.63 0.64
C PHE A 405 -30.71 8.34 -0.65
N CYS A 406 -31.33 9.48 -0.93
CA CYS A 406 -30.93 10.39 -1.97
C CYS A 406 -30.34 11.64 -1.33
N VAL A 407 -29.03 11.82 -1.44
CA VAL A 407 -28.33 13.03 -0.96
C VAL A 407 -28.01 13.94 -2.14
N ARG A 408 -28.55 15.15 -2.15
CA ARG A 408 -28.35 16.12 -3.24
C ARG A 408 -28.28 17.55 -2.73
N LYS A 409 -27.74 18.46 -3.55
CA LYS A 409 -27.80 19.89 -3.24
C LYS A 409 -29.23 20.40 -3.45
N GLY A 410 -29.81 20.97 -2.41
CA GLY A 410 -31.12 21.61 -2.44
C GLY A 410 -31.09 23.00 -3.06
N MET A 411 -32.23 23.68 -3.07
CA MET A 411 -32.35 25.05 -3.62
C MET A 411 -31.52 26.07 -2.82
N SER A 412 -31.28 25.79 -1.54
CA SER A 412 -30.39 26.56 -0.65
C SER A 412 -28.89 26.36 -0.95
N LYS A 413 -28.53 25.55 -1.95
CA LYS A 413 -27.17 25.05 -2.26
C LYS A 413 -26.54 24.18 -1.16
N GLN A 414 -27.26 23.92 -0.06
CA GLN A 414 -26.84 23.01 0.99
C GLN A 414 -27.23 21.57 0.64
N LEU A 415 -26.56 20.60 1.27
CA LEU A 415 -26.87 19.19 1.07
C LEU A 415 -28.13 18.83 1.85
N GLU A 416 -29.04 18.15 1.16
CA GLU A 416 -30.30 17.63 1.70
C GLU A 416 -30.33 16.13 1.53
N ILE A 417 -30.90 15.43 2.51
CA ILE A 417 -31.13 13.98 2.51
C ILE A 417 -32.64 13.70 2.50
N ARG A 418 -33.05 12.71 1.72
CA ARG A 418 -34.43 12.18 1.61
C ARG A 418 -34.39 10.69 1.30
N LEU A 419 -35.52 10.00 1.44
CA LEU A 419 -35.63 8.60 0.99
C LEU A 419 -35.53 8.49 -0.54
N LEU A 420 -34.88 7.43 -1.02
CA LEU A 420 -34.91 7.03 -2.41
C LEU A 420 -36.28 6.38 -2.68
N SER A 421 -37.07 6.98 -3.57
CA SER A 421 -38.41 6.52 -3.95
C SER A 421 -38.38 5.51 -5.08
#